data_AF-A0A2H0UH56-F1
#
_entry.id   AF-A0A2H0UH56-F1
#
_cell.length_a   1.000
_cell.length_b   1.000
_cell.length_c   1.000
_cell.angle_alpha   90.00
_cell.angle_beta   90.00
_cell.angle_gamma   90.00
#
_symmetry.space_group_name_H-M   'P 1'
#
loop_
_entity.id
_entity.type
_entity.pdbx_description
1 polymer ?
#
loop_
_entity_poly.entity_id
_entity_poly.type
_entity_poly.pdbx_seq_one_letter_code
_entity_poly.pdbx_strand_id
1 'polypeptide(L)'
;MNDTNTNNSGSTNAGGRRRSFAYRGRNQTATTPRGPRPTTPRGPSTHSRTASSGTTPKPAGGSRSGGSNRGGSARNGERGGSARKSASRFNNNKRRSTKAPALQHRISTTDERSPKLPEIMDDDTVRIIPISGVEEIGRNMTVIETKDDLIIFDIGFQFVSEESNAPGINYILPNTQYVEERKHKIRGLVVTHGHLDHIGGIPFVMERIGNPPIYTQYLTSLMIKKRQEEFPHLDPVDIHVVKEGDSFTLGKIKIKTFPVTHSIPDAMGVSVETKHGDIVLTGDIRLTHENGDVVAEERADWEKVGLNNNLALICDSTNADREGFSAPEGEVLSTLDSIIKNSTGRLIVGTFASQFERLTAIIKSCEKYGKKVVLEGRSIKTNIEIARTAKIMEVDDKTFINAQDMGDYPSDRIVILSTGAQGEEFAALMRMATDKHKSITLTERDTLVLSSSVIPGNEIAVQKLKDNIYRKNVRVINYKTTAVHSSGHGNAGELTWVRQTVKP
;
A
#
# COMPACT_ATOMS: atom_id res chain seq x y z
N MET A 1 8.89 48.40 5.36
CA MET A 1 9.32 49.77 5.67
C MET A 1 8.47 50.28 6.82
N ASN A 2 9.14 50.54 7.95
CA ASN A 2 8.75 51.26 9.19
C ASN A 2 7.55 50.69 9.97
N ASP A 3 7.73 50.02 11.12
CA ASP A 3 8.25 50.45 12.45
C ASP A 3 7.54 51.68 13.06
N THR A 4 6.87 51.46 14.21
CA THR A 4 7.16 52.03 15.56
C THR A 4 5.94 51.78 16.47
N ASN A 5 5.98 51.05 17.59
CA ASN A 5 6.83 51.03 18.80
C ASN A 5 6.39 52.04 19.87
N THR A 6 6.17 51.53 21.11
CA THR A 6 6.47 52.06 22.48
C THR A 6 5.43 51.54 23.49
N ASN A 7 5.79 50.67 24.46
CA ASN A 7 6.50 50.90 25.75
C ASN A 7 5.63 51.71 26.76
N ASN A 8 5.57 51.49 28.08
CA ASN A 8 6.52 50.92 29.04
C ASN A 8 5.80 50.71 30.40
N SER A 9 6.05 49.61 31.12
CA SER A 9 6.78 49.49 32.40
C SER A 9 6.12 49.92 33.72
N GLY A 10 6.26 49.05 34.73
CA GLY A 10 6.16 49.43 36.14
C GLY A 10 6.15 48.27 37.13
N SER A 11 7.34 47.68 37.41
CA SER A 11 7.63 46.82 38.57
C SER A 11 7.42 47.59 39.90
N THR A 12 7.14 46.98 41.07
CA THR A 12 8.14 46.34 41.95
C THR A 12 7.53 45.50 43.10
N ASN A 13 7.94 44.24 43.17
CA ASN A 13 8.66 43.52 44.26
C ASN A 13 8.23 43.44 45.75
N ALA A 14 8.60 42.27 46.32
CA ALA A 14 8.71 41.81 47.72
C ALA A 14 7.41 41.27 48.38
N GLY A 15 7.34 40.10 49.02
CA GLY A 15 8.29 39.04 49.37
C GLY A 15 7.61 38.15 50.45
N GLY A 16 7.79 36.81 50.43
CA GLY A 16 7.11 35.96 51.44
C GLY A 16 7.18 34.44 51.27
N ARG A 17 8.35 33.88 51.58
CA ARG A 17 8.71 32.51 51.97
C ARG A 17 7.66 31.36 52.12
N ARG A 18 8.09 30.22 51.56
CA ARG A 18 8.08 28.82 52.08
C ARG A 18 6.77 28.02 52.10
N ARG A 19 6.73 26.92 51.33
CA ARG A 19 6.82 25.52 51.85
C ARG A 19 7.05 24.51 50.73
N SER A 20 8.16 23.77 50.86
CA SER A 20 8.54 22.56 50.16
C SER A 20 7.88 21.35 50.81
N PHE A 21 7.29 20.43 50.03
CA PHE A 21 6.95 19.09 50.50
C PHE A 21 7.92 18.07 49.90
N ALA A 22 8.83 17.60 50.76
CA ALA A 22 9.63 16.41 50.58
C ALA A 22 9.03 15.31 51.45
N TYR A 23 8.87 14.10 50.91
CA TYR A 23 8.49 12.91 51.67
C TYR A 23 9.63 11.88 51.59
N ARG A 24 10.39 11.77 52.69
CA ARG A 24 11.17 10.59 53.12
C ARG A 24 10.59 10.27 54.49
N GLY A 25 10.28 9.07 54.94
CA GLY A 25 10.68 7.71 54.60
C GLY A 25 10.73 6.95 55.94
N ARG A 26 10.36 5.67 56.00
CA ARG A 26 10.78 4.81 57.13
C ARG A 26 10.89 3.34 56.73
N ASN A 27 12.05 2.82 57.09
CA ASN A 27 12.53 1.44 57.01
C ASN A 27 11.60 0.42 57.66
N GLN A 28 11.54 -0.78 57.05
CA GLN A 28 11.72 -2.04 57.78
C GLN A 28 12.66 -2.96 56.98
N THR A 29 13.31 -3.82 57.76
CA THR A 29 14.60 -4.48 57.56
C THR A 29 14.56 -5.78 56.75
N ALA A 30 15.58 -5.94 55.90
CA ALA A 30 16.43 -7.11 55.66
C ALA A 30 15.83 -8.54 55.80
N THR A 31 15.81 -9.28 54.69
CA THR A 31 16.32 -10.68 54.60
C THR A 31 16.69 -11.05 53.15
N THR A 32 17.99 -11.15 52.87
CA THR A 32 18.59 -12.10 51.90
C THR A 32 19.08 -13.31 52.72
N PRO A 33 19.28 -14.55 52.20
CA PRO A 33 19.77 -14.87 50.85
C PRO A 33 19.23 -16.18 50.21
N ARG A 34 19.53 -16.39 48.92
CA ARG A 34 20.10 -17.63 48.31
C ARG A 34 19.67 -17.80 46.85
N GLY A 35 20.64 -17.75 45.95
CA GLY A 35 20.69 -18.64 44.79
C GLY A 35 21.91 -19.55 44.91
N PRO A 36 22.21 -20.42 43.93
CA PRO A 36 21.31 -21.13 43.03
C PRO A 36 21.42 -22.66 43.24
N ARG A 37 20.45 -23.45 42.75
CA ARG A 37 20.66 -24.89 42.55
C ARG A 37 20.21 -25.33 41.15
N PRO A 38 20.96 -26.24 40.51
CA PRO A 38 20.86 -26.53 39.09
C PRO A 38 19.82 -27.62 38.82
N THR A 39 19.00 -27.44 37.79
CA THR A 39 18.19 -28.53 37.23
C THR A 39 18.95 -29.21 36.10
N THR A 40 19.17 -30.49 36.30
CA THR A 40 19.86 -31.44 35.42
C THR A 40 19.11 -31.69 34.10
N PRO A 41 19.81 -32.15 33.05
CA PRO A 41 19.22 -32.47 31.76
C PRO A 41 18.52 -33.83 31.81
N ARG A 42 17.33 -33.93 31.20
CA ARG A 42 16.71 -35.22 30.88
C ARG A 42 17.57 -35.95 29.85
N GLY A 43 18.10 -37.09 30.24
CA GLY A 43 18.80 -38.03 29.36
C GLY A 43 17.86 -38.79 28.41
N PRO A 44 18.43 -39.43 27.38
CA PRO A 44 17.69 -40.08 26.31
C PRO A 44 17.29 -41.52 26.67
N SER A 45 16.11 -41.95 26.23
CA SER A 45 15.67 -43.34 26.29
C SER A 45 16.37 -44.17 25.21
N THR A 46 17.12 -45.17 25.64
CA THR A 46 17.67 -46.26 24.85
C THR A 46 16.71 -47.45 24.80
N HIS A 47 16.52 -48.04 23.62
CA HIS A 47 16.41 -49.49 23.32
C HIS A 47 16.26 -49.60 21.79
N SER A 48 16.84 -50.53 21.03
CA SER A 48 17.95 -51.48 21.15
C SER A 48 18.01 -52.22 19.80
N ARG A 49 19.21 -52.36 19.21
CA ARG A 49 19.75 -53.51 18.41
C ARG A 49 18.81 -54.21 17.39
N THR A 50 19.14 -54.40 16.10
CA THR A 50 20.29 -55.18 15.56
C THR A 50 20.45 -55.05 14.02
N ALA A 51 21.69 -54.82 13.58
CA ALA A 51 22.48 -55.47 12.51
C ALA A 51 21.97 -55.79 11.07
N SER A 52 22.77 -55.29 10.11
CA SER A 52 23.22 -55.89 8.82
C SER A 52 22.22 -55.94 7.65
N SER A 53 22.53 -55.71 6.36
CA SER A 53 23.77 -55.82 5.56
C SER A 53 23.59 -55.21 4.13
N GLY A 54 24.71 -54.95 3.41
CA GLY A 54 24.84 -55.03 1.93
C GLY A 54 24.68 -53.73 1.11
N THR A 55 25.76 -53.05 0.68
CA THR A 55 26.55 -53.19 -0.59
C THR A 55 26.02 -52.46 -1.85
N THR A 56 26.55 -51.25 -2.09
CA THR A 56 27.21 -50.66 -3.31
C THR A 56 26.58 -50.82 -4.75
N PRO A 57 27.14 -50.25 -5.86
CA PRO A 57 26.62 -49.01 -6.49
C PRO A 57 26.51 -48.96 -8.05
N LYS A 58 25.86 -47.91 -8.60
CA LYS A 58 26.05 -47.30 -9.97
C LYS A 58 25.79 -48.21 -11.22
N PRO A 59 25.51 -47.68 -12.45
CA PRO A 59 26.36 -46.75 -13.21
C PRO A 59 25.67 -45.71 -14.11
N ALA A 60 26.52 -44.91 -14.78
CA ALA A 60 26.21 -43.87 -15.75
C ALA A 60 26.61 -44.29 -17.19
N GLY A 61 26.02 -43.62 -18.18
CA GLY A 61 26.70 -43.18 -19.41
C GLY A 61 26.58 -44.05 -20.68
N GLY A 62 26.17 -43.41 -21.80
CA GLY A 62 26.30 -43.95 -23.15
C GLY A 62 25.64 -43.10 -24.25
N SER A 63 26.48 -42.40 -25.03
CA SER A 63 26.20 -41.46 -26.14
C SER A 63 26.05 -42.12 -27.53
N ARG A 64 25.42 -41.42 -28.52
CA ARG A 64 25.88 -41.25 -29.93
C ARG A 64 24.85 -40.44 -30.79
N SER A 65 25.24 -39.28 -31.35
CA SER A 65 25.51 -38.96 -32.79
C SER A 65 24.35 -39.25 -33.77
N GLY A 66 23.92 -38.43 -34.73
CA GLY A 66 24.41 -37.24 -35.43
C GLY A 66 23.75 -37.22 -36.83
N GLY A 67 23.60 -36.08 -37.51
CA GLY A 67 23.24 -36.07 -38.94
C GLY A 67 22.41 -34.87 -39.44
N SER A 68 23.03 -34.08 -40.30
CA SER A 68 22.57 -32.87 -40.99
C SER A 68 22.03 -33.11 -42.41
N ASN A 69 21.09 -32.29 -42.91
CA ASN A 69 21.02 -31.70 -44.29
C ASN A 69 19.64 -31.01 -44.48
N ARG A 70 19.54 -29.71 -44.80
CA ARG A 70 19.81 -28.94 -46.05
C ARG A 70 18.60 -28.86 -47.02
N GLY A 71 18.23 -27.60 -47.33
CA GLY A 71 17.59 -27.13 -48.58
C GLY A 71 16.08 -27.32 -48.68
N GLY A 72 15.25 -26.43 -49.21
CA GLY A 72 15.47 -25.17 -49.90
C GLY A 72 14.21 -24.82 -50.74
N SER A 73 14.06 -23.53 -51.02
CA SER A 73 13.30 -22.91 -52.13
C SER A 73 11.76 -22.84 -52.12
N ALA A 74 11.34 -21.58 -52.27
CA ALA A 74 10.06 -21.07 -52.75
C ALA A 74 9.59 -21.60 -54.11
N ARG A 75 8.27 -21.49 -54.40
CA ARG A 75 7.72 -20.69 -55.53
C ARG A 75 6.19 -20.66 -55.59
N ASN A 76 5.73 -19.52 -56.11
CA ASN A 76 4.38 -19.07 -56.50
C ASN A 76 3.58 -20.03 -57.39
N GLY A 77 2.25 -19.82 -57.44
CA GLY A 77 1.41 -20.23 -58.56
C GLY A 77 -0.06 -19.87 -58.41
N GLU A 78 -0.50 -18.84 -59.13
CA GLU A 78 -1.87 -18.33 -59.26
C GLU A 78 -2.85 -19.27 -59.99
N ARG A 79 -4.13 -18.85 -59.95
CA ARG A 79 -5.29 -19.04 -60.88
C ARG A 79 -6.46 -19.72 -60.16
N GLY A 80 -7.66 -19.17 -60.07
CA GLY A 80 -8.39 -18.29 -60.99
C GLY A 80 -9.54 -19.09 -61.60
N GLY A 81 -10.79 -18.81 -61.21
CA GLY A 81 -11.96 -19.53 -61.73
C GLY A 81 -13.30 -18.99 -61.21
N SER A 82 -13.93 -18.14 -62.02
CA SER A 82 -15.19 -17.42 -61.80
C SER A 82 -16.44 -18.29 -62.03
N ALA A 83 -17.52 -18.06 -61.28
CA ALA A 83 -18.89 -18.07 -61.84
C ALA A 83 -19.90 -17.33 -60.95
N ARG A 84 -20.48 -16.26 -61.51
CA ARG A 84 -21.60 -15.46 -61.00
C ARG A 84 -22.93 -16.23 -61.05
N LYS A 85 -23.87 -15.92 -60.15
CA LYS A 85 -25.22 -15.44 -60.52
C LYS A 85 -26.01 -14.87 -59.32
N SER A 86 -26.71 -13.81 -59.63
CA SER A 86 -27.47 -12.87 -58.81
C SER A 86 -28.83 -13.39 -58.32
N ALA A 87 -29.33 -12.87 -57.18
CA ALA A 87 -30.56 -12.08 -57.14
C ALA A 87 -30.82 -11.46 -55.74
N SER A 88 -31.39 -10.26 -55.80
CA SER A 88 -31.71 -9.27 -54.77
C SER A 88 -32.52 -9.73 -53.54
N ARG A 89 -32.29 -9.07 -52.39
CA ARG A 89 -33.34 -8.32 -51.66
C ARG A 89 -32.77 -7.42 -50.54
N PHE A 90 -33.03 -6.12 -50.72
CA PHE A 90 -33.30 -5.07 -49.72
C PHE A 90 -32.73 -5.20 -48.30
N ASN A 91 -31.69 -4.38 -48.07
CA ASN A 91 -31.59 -3.35 -47.03
C ASN A 91 -32.36 -3.57 -45.72
N ASN A 92 -31.65 -3.95 -44.66
CA ASN A 92 -31.95 -3.42 -43.32
C ASN A 92 -30.65 -3.22 -42.55
N ASN A 93 -30.15 -1.98 -42.64
CA ASN A 93 -28.94 -1.51 -42.01
C ASN A 93 -29.20 -1.31 -40.50
N LYS A 94 -29.22 -2.39 -39.71
CA LYS A 94 -29.09 -2.28 -38.25
C LYS A 94 -27.61 -2.17 -37.92
N ARG A 95 -27.14 -0.93 -37.75
CA ARG A 95 -25.90 -0.61 -37.03
C ARG A 95 -25.85 -1.47 -35.75
N ARG A 96 -24.91 -2.41 -35.71
CA ARG A 96 -24.56 -3.15 -34.49
C ARG A 96 -24.08 -2.11 -33.48
N SER A 97 -24.88 -1.88 -32.45
CA SER A 97 -24.47 -1.13 -31.26
C SER A 97 -23.24 -1.81 -30.66
N THR A 98 -22.12 -1.08 -30.56
CA THR A 98 -20.86 -1.48 -29.92
C THR A 98 -20.94 -1.40 -28.40
N LYS A 99 -22.10 -1.69 -27.79
CA LYS A 99 -22.17 -1.86 -26.33
C LYS A 99 -21.51 -3.20 -25.98
N ALA A 100 -20.49 -3.10 -25.13
CA ALA A 100 -19.57 -4.14 -24.70
C ALA A 100 -20.22 -5.53 -24.49
N PRO A 101 -19.63 -6.61 -25.03
CA PRO A 101 -20.17 -7.97 -24.85
C PRO A 101 -19.93 -8.56 -23.45
N ALA A 102 -19.53 -7.77 -22.45
CA ALA A 102 -19.25 -8.24 -21.09
C ALA A 102 -20.48 -8.32 -20.18
N LEU A 103 -21.66 -7.87 -20.62
CA LEU A 103 -22.83 -7.64 -19.76
C LEU A 103 -23.81 -8.82 -19.62
N GLN A 104 -23.53 -10.00 -20.18
CA GLN A 104 -24.51 -11.11 -20.21
C GLN A 104 -24.14 -12.34 -19.37
N HIS A 105 -23.11 -12.27 -18.53
CA HIS A 105 -22.74 -13.38 -17.65
C HIS A 105 -22.98 -13.07 -16.17
N ARG A 106 -24.18 -12.59 -15.83
CA ARG A 106 -24.73 -12.73 -14.48
C ARG A 106 -26.03 -13.51 -14.60
N ILE A 107 -26.26 -14.38 -13.63
CA ILE A 107 -27.38 -15.32 -13.47
C ILE A 107 -27.06 -16.72 -14.01
N SER A 108 -26.34 -17.48 -13.18
CA SER A 108 -26.73 -18.85 -12.85
C SER A 108 -25.71 -19.44 -11.87
N THR A 109 -25.91 -19.19 -10.58
CA THR A 109 -25.57 -20.14 -9.50
C THR A 109 -26.25 -19.66 -8.22
N THR A 110 -27.19 -20.49 -7.73
CA THR A 110 -27.89 -20.46 -6.44
C THR A 110 -28.78 -19.26 -6.12
N ASP A 111 -30.09 -19.51 -6.16
CA ASP A 111 -31.23 -18.64 -5.87
C ASP A 111 -31.42 -18.39 -4.35
N GLU A 112 -30.34 -18.26 -3.59
CA GLU A 112 -30.43 -17.65 -2.27
C GLU A 112 -30.44 -16.14 -2.49
N ARG A 113 -31.65 -15.58 -2.66
CA ARG A 113 -31.82 -14.12 -2.71
C ARG A 113 -31.12 -13.52 -1.50
N SER A 114 -30.01 -12.82 -1.75
CA SER A 114 -29.36 -12.02 -0.72
C SER A 114 -30.44 -11.20 -0.01
N PRO A 115 -30.41 -11.11 1.34
CA PRO A 115 -31.45 -10.45 2.09
C PRO A 115 -31.67 -9.05 1.53
N LYS A 116 -32.90 -8.75 1.09
CA LYS A 116 -33.25 -7.41 0.63
C LYS A 116 -33.18 -6.50 1.84
N LEU A 117 -32.13 -5.68 1.91
CA LEU A 117 -32.00 -4.67 2.95
C LEU A 117 -33.19 -3.70 2.82
N PRO A 118 -33.92 -3.44 3.92
CA PRO A 118 -35.07 -2.54 3.88
C PRO A 118 -34.63 -1.13 3.47
N GLU A 119 -35.48 -0.37 2.80
CA GLU A 119 -35.18 1.03 2.54
C GLU A 119 -35.23 1.84 3.85
N ILE A 120 -34.38 2.86 3.95
CA ILE A 120 -34.41 3.82 5.06
C ILE A 120 -35.55 4.80 4.78
N MET A 121 -36.58 4.81 5.63
CA MET A 121 -37.80 5.60 5.42
C MET A 121 -37.87 6.86 6.30
N ASP A 122 -37.26 6.78 7.48
CA ASP A 122 -37.13 7.88 8.43
C ASP A 122 -35.84 8.68 8.20
N ASP A 123 -35.87 9.95 8.58
CA ASP A 123 -34.72 10.85 8.49
C ASP A 123 -33.70 10.58 9.62
N ASP A 124 -34.03 9.63 10.50
CA ASP A 124 -33.33 9.38 11.75
C ASP A 124 -32.30 8.26 11.66
N THR A 125 -32.42 7.40 10.65
CA THR A 125 -31.59 6.22 10.48
C THR A 125 -30.39 6.52 9.59
N VAL A 126 -29.22 6.15 10.10
CA VAL A 126 -27.97 6.12 9.34
C VAL A 126 -27.52 4.68 9.22
N ARG A 127 -27.08 4.29 8.03
CA ARG A 127 -26.59 2.94 7.74
C ARG A 127 -25.15 3.01 7.29
N ILE A 128 -24.31 2.20 7.93
CA ILE A 128 -22.91 1.99 7.57
C ILE A 128 -22.81 0.60 6.94
N ILE A 129 -22.26 0.51 5.73
CA ILE A 129 -22.11 -0.77 5.02
C ILE A 129 -20.69 -0.88 4.48
N PRO A 130 -19.86 -1.79 5.00
CA PRO A 130 -18.66 -2.21 4.29
C PRO A 130 -19.10 -3.06 3.08
N ILE A 131 -18.95 -2.52 1.87
CA ILE A 131 -19.22 -3.26 0.62
C ILE A 131 -18.14 -4.34 0.40
N SER A 132 -16.91 -4.03 0.80
CA SER A 132 -15.74 -4.90 0.79
C SER A 132 -14.62 -4.30 1.66
N GLY A 133 -13.52 -5.04 1.87
CA GLY A 133 -12.41 -4.64 2.74
C GLY A 133 -12.54 -5.09 4.20
N VAL A 134 -13.51 -5.96 4.52
CA VAL A 134 -13.69 -6.57 5.84
C VAL A 134 -13.46 -8.07 5.74
N GLU A 135 -12.71 -8.64 6.69
CA GLU A 135 -12.21 -10.03 6.66
C GLU A 135 -11.30 -10.33 5.46
N GLU A 136 -10.74 -9.30 4.83
CA GLU A 136 -9.85 -9.38 3.68
C GLU A 136 -8.89 -8.17 3.65
N ILE A 137 -7.78 -8.28 2.91
CA ILE A 137 -6.87 -7.16 2.64
C ILE A 137 -7.08 -6.68 1.21
N GLY A 138 -7.55 -5.44 1.07
CA GLY A 138 -7.79 -4.78 -0.19
C GLY A 138 -9.27 -4.65 -0.54
N ARG A 139 -9.57 -4.07 -1.72
CA ARG A 139 -10.94 -3.75 -2.15
C ARG A 139 -11.68 -2.85 -1.15
N ASN A 140 -11.00 -1.95 -0.45
CA ASN A 140 -11.65 -1.10 0.54
C ASN A 140 -12.75 -0.25 -0.13
N MET A 141 -13.98 -0.43 0.35
CA MET A 141 -15.15 0.32 -0.10
C MET A 141 -16.22 0.29 1.01
N THR A 142 -16.46 1.43 1.63
CA THR A 142 -17.50 1.59 2.66
C THR A 142 -18.53 2.61 2.21
N VAL A 143 -19.78 2.42 2.61
CA VAL A 143 -20.88 3.33 2.30
C VAL A 143 -21.53 3.83 3.59
N ILE A 144 -21.83 5.13 3.62
CA ILE A 144 -22.74 5.71 4.60
C ILE A 144 -23.99 6.18 3.86
N GLU A 145 -25.13 5.60 4.21
CA GLU A 145 -26.44 5.87 3.61
C GLU A 145 -27.38 6.46 4.66
N THR A 146 -28.08 7.53 4.26
CA THR A 146 -29.27 8.07 4.91
C THR A 146 -30.49 7.86 4.02
N LYS A 147 -31.67 8.32 4.43
CA LYS A 147 -32.88 8.24 3.59
C LYS A 147 -32.66 8.72 2.15
N ASP A 148 -32.08 9.91 1.98
CA ASP A 148 -31.97 10.57 0.67
C ASP A 148 -30.56 10.51 0.06
N ASP A 149 -29.52 10.37 0.88
CA ASP A 149 -28.13 10.58 0.48
C ASP A 149 -27.25 9.37 0.78
N LEU A 150 -26.34 9.06 -0.15
CA LEU A 150 -25.36 7.98 -0.06
C LEU A 150 -23.97 8.54 -0.39
N ILE A 151 -23.01 8.34 0.53
CA ILE A 151 -21.61 8.68 0.33
C ILE A 151 -20.77 7.40 0.30
N ILE A 152 -19.86 7.33 -0.66
CA ILE A 152 -18.93 6.22 -0.82
C ILE A 152 -17.58 6.66 -0.28
N PHE A 153 -16.92 5.79 0.47
CA PHE A 153 -15.56 5.97 0.97
C PHE A 153 -14.68 4.90 0.35
N ASP A 154 -13.71 5.36 -0.44
CA ASP A 154 -12.77 4.55 -1.23
C ASP A 154 -13.42 3.58 -2.23
N ILE A 155 -12.68 3.26 -3.31
CA ILE A 155 -13.02 2.21 -4.27
C ILE A 155 -11.72 1.47 -4.64
N GLY A 156 -11.36 0.53 -3.80
CA GLY A 156 -10.19 -0.31 -3.95
C GLY A 156 -10.30 -1.44 -4.96
N PHE A 157 -9.16 -2.08 -5.21
CA PHE A 157 -9.10 -3.44 -5.74
C PHE A 157 -8.22 -4.33 -4.86
N GLN A 158 -8.17 -5.63 -5.13
CA GLN A 158 -7.23 -6.55 -4.49
C GLN A 158 -6.45 -7.27 -5.59
N PHE A 159 -5.14 -7.43 -5.40
CA PHE A 159 -4.32 -8.26 -6.27
C PHE A 159 -4.66 -9.73 -6.06
N VAL A 160 -4.73 -10.49 -7.15
CA VAL A 160 -4.92 -11.94 -7.07
C VAL A 160 -3.64 -12.58 -6.54
N SER A 161 -3.76 -13.34 -5.45
CA SER A 161 -2.69 -14.19 -4.92
C SER A 161 -2.75 -15.59 -5.52
N GLU A 162 -1.69 -16.40 -5.36
CA GLU A 162 -1.71 -17.82 -5.75
C GLU A 162 -2.83 -18.60 -5.04
N GLU A 163 -3.24 -18.15 -3.86
CA GLU A 163 -4.31 -18.76 -3.06
C GLU A 163 -5.72 -18.36 -3.53
N SER A 164 -5.84 -17.30 -4.32
CA SER A 164 -7.13 -16.78 -4.77
C SER A 164 -7.84 -17.69 -5.78
N ASN A 165 -7.20 -18.77 -6.27
CA ASN A 165 -7.74 -19.73 -7.24
C ASN A 165 -8.40 -19.07 -8.48
N ALA A 166 -7.89 -17.91 -8.92
CA ALA A 166 -8.43 -17.13 -10.02
C ALA A 166 -7.42 -17.04 -11.18
N PRO A 167 -7.17 -18.14 -11.92
CA PRO A 167 -6.16 -18.17 -12.98
C PRO A 167 -6.51 -17.18 -14.10
N GLY A 168 -5.54 -16.37 -14.50
CA GLY A 168 -5.67 -15.38 -15.58
C GLY A 168 -6.32 -14.05 -15.17
N ILE A 169 -6.73 -13.89 -13.91
CA ILE A 169 -7.28 -12.63 -13.38
C ILE A 169 -6.16 -11.78 -12.77
N ASN A 170 -6.17 -10.47 -13.04
CA ASN A 170 -5.19 -9.56 -12.46
C ASN A 170 -5.62 -8.99 -11.10
N TYR A 171 -6.92 -8.64 -10.98
CA TYR A 171 -7.46 -7.96 -9.80
C TYR A 171 -8.89 -8.43 -9.50
N ILE A 172 -9.26 -8.37 -8.23
CA ILE A 172 -10.63 -8.59 -7.75
C ILE A 172 -11.22 -7.23 -7.36
N LEU A 173 -12.49 -7.00 -7.69
CA LEU A 173 -13.21 -5.74 -7.44
C LEU A 173 -14.35 -5.93 -6.41
N PRO A 174 -14.79 -4.84 -5.75
CA PRO A 174 -16.00 -4.84 -4.93
C PRO A 174 -17.25 -5.27 -5.72
N ASN A 175 -18.21 -5.92 -5.04
CA ASN A 175 -19.53 -6.14 -5.63
C ASN A 175 -20.43 -4.90 -5.44
N THR A 176 -20.43 -4.03 -6.44
CA THR A 176 -21.08 -2.72 -6.39
C THR A 176 -22.59 -2.74 -6.60
N GLN A 177 -23.23 -3.91 -6.70
CA GLN A 177 -24.65 -4.04 -7.02
C GLN A 177 -25.55 -3.19 -6.11
N TYR A 178 -25.27 -3.22 -4.80
CA TYR A 178 -26.05 -2.46 -3.81
C TYR A 178 -26.08 -0.96 -4.11
N VAL A 179 -24.94 -0.42 -4.52
CA VAL A 179 -24.73 1.01 -4.82
C VAL A 179 -25.29 1.36 -6.18
N GLU A 180 -25.14 0.48 -7.18
CA GLU A 180 -25.73 0.64 -8.52
C GLU A 180 -27.26 0.74 -8.47
N GLU A 181 -27.92 -0.07 -7.64
CA GLU A 181 -29.37 -0.02 -7.43
C GLU A 181 -29.84 1.30 -6.77
N ARG A 182 -28.94 2.01 -6.08
CA ARG A 182 -29.19 3.27 -5.35
C ARG A 182 -28.47 4.46 -5.96
N LYS A 183 -28.12 4.37 -7.25
CA LYS A 183 -27.38 5.38 -8.01
C LYS A 183 -27.89 6.82 -7.84
N HIS A 184 -29.21 6.99 -7.73
CA HIS A 184 -29.87 8.29 -7.57
C HIS A 184 -29.62 8.97 -6.20
N LYS A 185 -29.18 8.22 -5.18
CA LYS A 185 -28.84 8.75 -3.85
C LYS A 185 -27.37 9.16 -3.73
N ILE A 186 -26.50 8.71 -4.65
CA ILE A 186 -25.06 8.93 -4.54
C ILE A 186 -24.77 10.42 -4.67
N ARG A 187 -24.05 10.97 -3.69
CA ARG A 187 -23.67 12.39 -3.67
C ARG A 187 -22.19 12.64 -3.94
N GLY A 188 -21.34 11.68 -3.64
CA GLY A 188 -19.90 11.79 -3.89
C GLY A 188 -19.14 10.54 -3.48
N LEU A 189 -17.92 10.45 -3.98
CA LEU A 189 -16.88 9.52 -3.55
C LEU A 189 -15.84 10.30 -2.75
N VAL A 190 -15.59 9.94 -1.50
CA VAL A 190 -14.52 10.51 -0.69
C VAL A 190 -13.38 9.49 -0.64
N VAL A 191 -12.18 9.91 -1.02
CA VAL A 191 -11.01 9.01 -1.06
C VAL A 191 -10.02 9.40 0.01
N THR A 192 -9.70 8.46 0.90
CA THR A 192 -8.84 8.68 2.08
C THR A 192 -7.38 8.88 1.69
N HIS A 193 -6.84 8.04 0.80
CA HIS A 193 -5.45 8.11 0.36
C HIS A 193 -5.20 7.37 -0.97
N GLY A 194 -3.99 7.50 -1.51
CA GLY A 194 -3.64 7.09 -2.88
C GLY A 194 -3.23 5.63 -3.09
N HIS A 195 -3.42 4.73 -2.13
CA HIS A 195 -3.08 3.31 -2.36
C HIS A 195 -4.11 2.61 -3.25
N LEU A 196 -3.66 1.59 -3.98
CA LEU A 196 -4.49 0.96 -5.01
C LEU A 196 -5.62 0.09 -4.42
N ASP A 197 -5.48 -0.36 -3.19
CA ASP A 197 -6.56 -0.93 -2.40
C ASP A 197 -7.58 0.09 -1.91
N HIS A 198 -7.40 1.38 -2.20
CA HIS A 198 -8.37 2.47 -1.96
C HIS A 198 -8.80 3.18 -3.26
N ILE A 199 -7.95 3.21 -4.29
CA ILE A 199 -8.25 3.92 -5.56
C ILE A 199 -8.28 3.02 -6.80
N GLY A 200 -7.77 1.79 -6.70
CA GLY A 200 -7.51 0.94 -7.86
C GLY A 200 -8.77 0.46 -8.58
N GLY A 201 -9.91 0.45 -7.89
CA GLY A 201 -11.21 0.09 -8.44
C GLY A 201 -11.95 1.23 -9.14
N ILE A 202 -11.53 2.49 -8.94
CA ILE A 202 -12.19 3.68 -9.51
C ILE A 202 -12.44 3.56 -11.03
N PRO A 203 -11.45 3.23 -11.88
CA PRO A 203 -11.68 3.15 -13.33
C PRO A 203 -12.73 2.12 -13.74
N PHE A 204 -12.95 1.09 -12.92
CA PHE A 204 -13.84 -0.03 -13.23
C PHE A 204 -15.27 0.19 -12.72
N VAL A 205 -15.45 1.07 -11.73
CA VAL A 205 -16.71 1.23 -10.99
C VAL A 205 -17.43 2.53 -11.34
N MET A 206 -16.70 3.62 -11.61
CA MET A 206 -17.27 4.97 -11.70
C MET A 206 -18.47 5.08 -12.64
N GLU A 207 -18.39 4.57 -13.88
CA GLU A 207 -19.51 4.66 -14.84
C GLU A 207 -20.76 3.94 -14.35
N ARG A 208 -20.58 2.79 -13.69
CA ARG A 208 -21.67 1.97 -13.17
C ARG A 208 -22.47 2.74 -12.11
N ILE A 209 -21.76 3.47 -11.25
CA ILE A 209 -22.35 4.28 -10.18
C ILE A 209 -22.66 5.73 -10.61
N GLY A 210 -22.40 6.12 -11.86
CA GLY A 210 -22.86 7.40 -12.42
C GLY A 210 -21.89 8.55 -12.34
N ASN A 211 -20.60 8.25 -12.18
CA ASN A 211 -19.54 9.25 -12.15
C ASN A 211 -19.78 10.35 -11.11
N PRO A 212 -20.05 10.01 -9.83
CA PRO A 212 -20.20 11.03 -8.79
C PRO A 212 -18.89 11.84 -8.64
N PRO A 213 -18.94 13.09 -8.16
CA PRO A 213 -17.73 13.86 -7.88
C PRO A 213 -16.85 13.18 -6.84
N ILE A 214 -15.54 13.21 -7.05
CA ILE A 214 -14.52 12.65 -6.15
C ILE A 214 -13.96 13.77 -5.27
N TYR A 215 -13.86 13.54 -3.96
CA TYR A 215 -13.26 14.45 -2.99
C TYR A 215 -12.02 13.80 -2.39
N THR A 216 -10.86 14.41 -2.59
CA THR A 216 -9.60 13.86 -2.07
C THR A 216 -8.49 14.91 -2.01
N GLN A 217 -7.39 14.58 -1.36
CA GLN A 217 -6.20 15.41 -1.27
C GLN A 217 -5.43 15.49 -2.61
N TYR A 218 -4.51 16.45 -2.72
CA TYR A 218 -3.91 16.83 -3.99
C TYR A 218 -3.08 15.70 -4.62
N LEU A 219 -2.20 15.06 -3.86
CA LEU A 219 -1.39 13.93 -4.32
C LEU A 219 -2.28 12.78 -4.79
N THR A 220 -3.27 12.39 -3.98
CA THR A 220 -4.23 11.34 -4.32
C THR A 220 -4.97 11.68 -5.61
N SER A 221 -5.36 12.94 -5.81
CA SER A 221 -6.01 13.39 -7.06
C SER A 221 -5.13 13.17 -8.29
N LEU A 222 -3.81 13.41 -8.19
CA LEU A 222 -2.86 13.20 -9.27
C LEU A 222 -2.67 11.70 -9.55
N MET A 223 -2.65 10.87 -8.52
CA MET A 223 -2.57 9.41 -8.66
C MET A 223 -3.81 8.84 -9.36
N ILE A 224 -5.01 9.30 -9.00
CA ILE A 224 -6.26 8.93 -9.67
C ILE A 224 -6.23 9.37 -11.14
N LYS A 225 -5.84 10.63 -11.42
CA LYS A 225 -5.70 11.13 -12.80
C LYS A 225 -4.72 10.30 -13.62
N LYS A 226 -3.56 9.97 -13.04
CA LYS A 226 -2.56 9.16 -13.72
C LYS A 226 -3.07 7.76 -14.03
N ARG A 227 -3.83 7.17 -13.10
CA ARG A 227 -4.47 5.87 -13.32
C ARG A 227 -5.51 5.92 -14.45
N GLN A 228 -6.28 7.01 -14.53
CA GLN A 228 -7.28 7.21 -15.59
C GLN A 228 -6.66 7.34 -17.00
N GLU A 229 -5.39 7.74 -17.13
CA GLU A 229 -4.71 7.75 -18.44
C GLU A 229 -4.61 6.35 -19.09
N GLU A 230 -4.67 5.28 -18.30
CA GLU A 230 -4.72 3.91 -18.80
C GLU A 230 -6.10 3.52 -19.37
N PHE A 231 -7.12 4.35 -19.12
CA PHE A 231 -8.49 4.16 -19.57
C PHE A 231 -9.00 5.36 -20.38
N PRO A 232 -8.35 5.72 -21.50
CA PRO A 232 -8.67 6.93 -22.27
C PRO A 232 -10.04 6.90 -22.96
N HIS A 233 -10.75 5.77 -22.87
CA HIS A 233 -12.09 5.56 -23.44
C HIS A 233 -13.22 5.84 -22.44
N LEU A 234 -12.91 6.02 -21.15
CA LEU A 234 -13.87 6.37 -20.12
C LEU A 234 -14.02 7.89 -20.05
N ASP A 235 -15.17 8.33 -19.55
CA ASP A 235 -15.37 9.76 -19.26
C ASP A 235 -14.37 10.25 -18.19
N PRO A 236 -13.87 11.49 -18.31
CA PRO A 236 -13.05 12.09 -17.26
C PRO A 236 -13.80 12.13 -15.93
N VAL A 237 -13.11 11.78 -14.84
CA VAL A 237 -13.65 11.90 -13.50
C VAL A 237 -13.61 13.35 -13.03
N ASP A 238 -14.69 13.80 -12.39
CA ASP A 238 -14.73 15.10 -11.70
C ASP A 238 -14.06 14.98 -10.33
N ILE A 239 -12.97 15.71 -10.09
CA ILE A 239 -12.21 15.64 -8.83
C ILE A 239 -12.12 17.03 -8.19
N HIS A 240 -12.61 17.10 -6.96
CA HIS A 240 -12.57 18.24 -6.06
C HIS A 240 -11.43 18.01 -5.06
N VAL A 241 -10.39 18.85 -5.14
CA VAL A 241 -9.27 18.77 -4.21
C VAL A 241 -9.66 19.42 -2.88
N VAL A 242 -9.58 18.66 -1.79
CA VAL A 242 -9.79 19.13 -0.42
C VAL A 242 -8.51 18.95 0.38
N LYS A 243 -8.33 19.73 1.44
CA LYS A 243 -7.21 19.58 2.39
C LYS A 243 -7.69 18.96 3.69
N GLU A 244 -6.78 18.47 4.51
CA GLU A 244 -7.12 18.18 5.91
C GLU A 244 -7.67 19.43 6.63
N GLY A 245 -8.69 19.25 7.46
CA GLY A 245 -9.38 20.33 8.17
C GLY A 245 -10.49 21.03 7.39
N ASP A 246 -10.57 20.84 6.07
CA ASP A 246 -11.66 21.35 5.26
C ASP A 246 -13.00 20.71 5.66
N SER A 247 -14.09 21.42 5.36
CA SER A 247 -15.45 20.90 5.52
C SER A 247 -16.27 21.17 4.27
N PHE A 248 -17.06 20.19 3.86
CA PHE A 248 -17.93 20.28 2.69
C PHE A 248 -19.22 19.50 2.91
N THR A 249 -20.22 19.72 2.06
CA THR A 249 -21.54 19.11 2.20
C THR A 249 -21.91 18.34 0.94
N LEU A 250 -22.34 17.09 1.11
CA LEU A 250 -22.81 16.20 0.07
C LEU A 250 -24.27 15.85 0.34
N GLY A 251 -25.19 16.42 -0.45
CA GLY A 251 -26.62 16.38 -0.14
C GLY A 251 -26.92 17.14 1.15
N LYS A 252 -27.41 16.46 2.17
CA LYS A 252 -27.66 16.98 3.53
C LYS A 252 -26.55 16.61 4.52
N ILE A 253 -25.55 15.84 4.10
CA ILE A 253 -24.52 15.30 4.99
C ILE A 253 -23.29 16.21 4.94
N LYS A 254 -22.88 16.72 6.11
CA LYS A 254 -21.66 17.50 6.26
C LYS A 254 -20.50 16.58 6.60
N ILE A 255 -19.37 16.80 5.93
CA ILE A 255 -18.14 16.02 6.07
C ILE A 255 -17.04 16.99 6.45
N LYS A 256 -16.23 16.60 7.44
CA LYS A 256 -15.02 17.30 7.83
C LYS A 256 -13.83 16.35 7.69
N THR A 257 -12.76 16.79 7.03
CA THR A 257 -11.52 16.04 6.90
C THR A 257 -10.59 16.33 8.09
N PHE A 258 -9.69 15.41 8.41
CA PHE A 258 -8.63 15.61 9.41
C PHE A 258 -7.36 14.87 9.01
N PRO A 259 -6.17 15.32 9.44
CA PRO A 259 -4.92 14.73 9.01
C PRO A 259 -4.74 13.34 9.63
N VAL A 260 -4.17 12.43 8.85
CA VAL A 260 -3.87 11.06 9.28
C VAL A 260 -2.48 10.69 8.80
N THR A 261 -1.66 10.14 9.70
CA THR A 261 -0.36 9.60 9.31
C THR A 261 -0.53 8.22 8.69
N HIS A 262 0.03 8.02 7.49
CA HIS A 262 0.12 6.72 6.84
C HIS A 262 1.47 6.57 6.11
N SER A 263 1.65 5.49 5.34
CA SER A 263 2.87 5.26 4.54
C SER A 263 2.92 6.02 3.21
N ILE A 264 1.83 6.74 2.88
CA ILE A 264 1.73 7.67 1.77
C ILE A 264 1.38 9.06 2.32
N PRO A 265 1.94 10.16 1.77
CA PRO A 265 1.49 11.51 2.11
C PRO A 265 0.04 11.74 1.70
N ASP A 266 -0.55 12.85 2.15
CA ASP A 266 -1.92 13.25 1.81
C ASP A 266 -3.01 12.25 2.27
N ALA A 267 -2.68 11.34 3.20
CA ALA A 267 -3.67 10.51 3.85
C ALA A 267 -4.55 11.37 4.78
N MET A 268 -5.86 11.15 4.73
CA MET A 268 -6.81 11.85 5.57
C MET A 268 -7.89 10.93 6.11
N GLY A 269 -8.33 11.24 7.33
CA GLY A 269 -9.55 10.73 7.90
C GLY A 269 -10.72 11.70 7.68
N VAL A 270 -11.93 11.23 7.94
CA VAL A 270 -13.16 12.01 7.77
C VAL A 270 -14.14 11.79 8.91
N SER A 271 -14.73 12.88 9.39
CA SER A 271 -15.87 12.89 10.30
C SER A 271 -17.13 13.21 9.50
N VAL A 272 -18.08 12.29 9.51
CA VAL A 272 -19.36 12.40 8.80
C VAL A 272 -20.42 12.78 9.82
N GLU A 273 -20.87 14.03 9.76
CA GLU A 273 -21.80 14.60 10.74
C GLU A 273 -23.18 13.97 10.58
N THR A 274 -23.70 13.41 11.67
CA THR A 274 -25.08 12.92 11.75
C THR A 274 -25.77 13.55 12.95
N LYS A 275 -27.10 13.52 12.93
CA LYS A 275 -27.94 13.97 14.06
C LYS A 275 -27.67 13.27 15.40
N HIS A 276 -27.03 12.10 15.38
CA HIS A 276 -26.72 11.31 16.58
C HIS A 276 -25.27 11.47 17.05
N GLY A 277 -24.43 12.13 16.24
CA GLY A 277 -22.99 12.21 16.42
C GLY A 277 -22.23 11.85 15.14
N ASP A 278 -20.93 12.11 15.14
CA ASP A 278 -20.07 11.93 13.98
C ASP A 278 -19.72 10.44 13.79
N ILE A 279 -19.77 9.98 12.54
CA ILE A 279 -19.13 8.72 12.15
C ILE A 279 -17.72 9.05 11.69
N VAL A 280 -16.73 8.60 12.42
CA VAL A 280 -15.31 8.85 12.15
C VAL A 280 -14.75 7.69 11.34
N LEU A 281 -14.21 7.97 10.15
CA LEU A 281 -13.50 7.00 9.32
C LEU A 281 -12.05 7.41 9.23
N THR A 282 -11.16 6.50 9.57
CA THR A 282 -9.73 6.82 9.67
C THR A 282 -8.99 6.69 8.34
N GLY A 283 -9.49 5.86 7.42
CA GLY A 283 -8.65 5.27 6.38
C GLY A 283 -7.60 4.37 7.00
N ASP A 284 -6.50 4.13 6.29
CA ASP A 284 -5.35 3.41 6.84
C ASP A 284 -4.50 4.34 7.70
N ILE A 285 -4.14 3.89 8.90
CA ILE A 285 -3.50 4.77 9.89
C ILE A 285 -2.32 4.11 10.57
N ARG A 286 -1.33 4.91 10.92
CA ARG A 286 -0.37 4.68 12.00
C ARG A 286 -0.24 5.98 12.80
N LEU A 287 0.52 5.97 13.90
CA LEU A 287 0.86 7.20 14.62
C LEU A 287 2.36 7.47 14.56
N THR A 288 2.72 8.73 14.50
CA THR A 288 4.07 9.21 14.77
C THR A 288 4.26 9.31 16.27
N HIS A 289 5.24 8.58 16.79
CA HIS A 289 5.50 8.52 18.22
C HIS A 289 6.99 8.35 18.53
N GLU A 290 7.36 8.67 19.76
CA GLU A 290 8.65 8.33 20.35
C GLU A 290 8.42 7.33 21.47
N ASN A 291 8.80 6.05 21.26
CA ASN A 291 8.62 4.97 22.25
C ASN A 291 7.17 4.80 22.78
N GLY A 292 6.16 5.00 21.92
CA GLY A 292 4.74 4.91 22.26
C GLY A 292 4.10 6.24 22.66
N ASP A 293 4.89 7.30 22.88
CA ASP A 293 4.37 8.63 23.14
C ASP A 293 4.10 9.38 21.83
N VAL A 294 2.82 9.52 21.49
CA VAL A 294 2.36 10.23 20.27
C VAL A 294 2.81 11.69 20.32
N VAL A 295 3.41 12.15 19.20
CA VAL A 295 3.95 13.51 19.07
C VAL A 295 2.88 14.58 19.23
N ALA A 296 3.28 15.77 19.69
CA ALA A 296 2.34 16.82 20.10
C ALA A 296 1.41 17.29 18.97
N GLU A 297 1.94 17.40 17.75
CA GLU A 297 1.19 17.86 16.57
C GLU A 297 0.07 16.87 16.22
N GLU A 298 0.41 15.60 16.02
CA GLU A 298 -0.55 14.54 15.72
C GLU A 298 -1.55 14.30 16.86
N ARG A 299 -1.09 14.40 18.12
CA ARG A 299 -1.97 14.37 19.29
C ARG A 299 -3.02 15.46 19.23
N ALA A 300 -2.62 16.70 18.94
CA ALA A 300 -3.52 17.84 18.90
C ALA A 300 -4.60 17.67 17.81
N ASP A 301 -4.27 17.05 16.68
CA ASP A 301 -5.24 16.80 15.62
C ASP A 301 -6.27 15.73 15.99
N TRP A 302 -5.83 14.62 16.60
CA TRP A 302 -6.75 13.61 17.11
C TRP A 302 -7.58 14.09 18.30
N GLU A 303 -7.01 14.88 19.21
CA GLU A 303 -7.75 15.46 20.33
C GLU A 303 -8.87 16.39 19.85
N LYS A 304 -8.66 17.15 18.76
CA LYS A 304 -9.74 17.94 18.13
C LYS A 304 -10.90 17.07 17.65
N VAL A 305 -10.61 15.89 17.09
CA VAL A 305 -11.66 14.92 16.68
C VAL A 305 -12.38 14.37 17.92
N GLY A 306 -11.63 14.06 18.99
CA GLY A 306 -12.17 13.56 20.26
C GLY A 306 -13.00 14.56 21.08
N LEU A 307 -13.02 15.85 20.70
CA LEU A 307 -13.90 16.86 21.29
C LEU A 307 -15.33 16.83 20.72
N ASN A 308 -15.53 16.21 19.56
CA ASN A 308 -16.84 16.07 18.95
C ASN A 308 -17.67 14.98 19.65
N ASN A 309 -18.99 15.02 19.47
CA ASN A 309 -19.86 13.92 19.84
C ASN A 309 -19.73 12.81 18.79
N ASN A 310 -18.82 11.86 18.99
CA ASN A 310 -18.58 10.76 18.06
C ASN A 310 -19.52 9.59 18.36
N LEU A 311 -20.19 9.07 17.33
CA LEU A 311 -21.14 7.95 17.42
C LEU A 311 -20.48 6.60 17.11
N ALA A 312 -19.56 6.61 16.15
CA ALA A 312 -18.91 5.39 15.65
C ALA A 312 -17.53 5.70 15.12
N LEU A 313 -16.62 4.75 15.29
CA LEU A 313 -15.27 4.77 14.73
C LEU A 313 -15.09 3.57 13.80
N ILE A 314 -14.85 3.85 12.52
CA ILE A 314 -14.47 2.89 11.50
C ILE A 314 -12.95 3.03 11.32
N CYS A 315 -12.22 2.12 11.95
CA CYS A 315 -10.76 2.17 12.09
C CYS A 315 -10.08 1.04 11.32
N ASP A 316 -8.87 1.30 10.82
CA ASP A 316 -7.94 0.27 10.32
C ASP A 316 -7.74 -0.82 11.39
N SER A 317 -7.68 -2.08 10.93
CA SER A 317 -7.47 -3.27 11.76
C SER A 317 -6.37 -4.19 11.23
N THR A 318 -5.63 -3.77 10.20
CA THR A 318 -4.64 -4.58 9.46
C THR A 318 -3.57 -5.20 10.37
N ASN A 319 -3.11 -4.47 11.39
CA ASN A 319 -2.11 -4.92 12.35
C ASN A 319 -2.66 -4.98 13.79
N ALA A 320 -3.97 -5.11 13.97
CA ALA A 320 -4.59 -5.19 15.30
C ALA A 320 -4.14 -6.42 16.12
N ASP A 321 -3.61 -7.45 15.45
CA ASP A 321 -3.05 -8.65 16.07
C ASP A 321 -1.60 -8.45 16.58
N ARG A 322 -0.96 -7.32 16.24
CA ARG A 322 0.41 -7.00 16.65
C ARG A 322 0.41 -6.11 17.87
N GLU A 323 1.04 -6.57 18.94
CA GLU A 323 1.15 -5.80 20.18
C GLU A 323 2.05 -4.56 20.03
N GLY A 324 1.88 -3.62 20.96
CA GLY A 324 2.73 -2.43 21.07
C GLY A 324 2.49 -1.41 19.96
N PHE A 325 3.53 -0.65 19.65
CA PHE A 325 3.53 0.39 18.63
C PHE A 325 4.42 -0.01 17.46
N SER A 326 4.09 0.47 16.26
CA SER A 326 4.87 0.28 15.05
C SER A 326 6.26 0.94 15.16
N ALA A 327 7.21 0.55 14.30
CA ALA A 327 8.53 1.18 14.32
C ALA A 327 8.45 2.61 13.75
N PRO A 328 9.09 3.62 14.35
CA PRO A 328 9.10 4.97 13.78
C PRO A 328 9.79 5.00 12.40
N GLU A 329 9.22 5.73 11.43
CA GLU A 329 9.83 5.86 10.10
C GLU A 329 11.24 6.48 10.17
N GLY A 330 11.46 7.42 11.10
CA GLY A 330 12.77 8.07 11.28
C GLY A 330 13.93 7.11 11.56
N GLU A 331 13.67 6.00 12.26
CA GLU A 331 14.67 4.94 12.50
C GLU A 331 15.00 4.19 11.19
N VAL A 332 13.98 3.93 10.38
CA VAL A 332 14.12 3.29 9.06
C VAL A 332 14.95 4.16 8.12
N LEU A 333 14.66 5.47 8.08
CA LEU A 333 15.39 6.41 7.24
C LEU A 333 16.86 6.51 7.66
N SER A 334 17.13 6.57 8.97
CA SER A 334 18.49 6.62 9.52
C SER A 334 19.30 5.37 9.20
N THR A 335 18.65 4.20 9.28
CA THR A 335 19.23 2.91 8.91
C THR A 335 19.54 2.86 7.41
N LEU A 336 18.61 3.30 6.56
CA LEU A 336 18.81 3.34 5.11
C LEU A 336 19.94 4.29 4.71
N ASP A 337 20.02 5.49 5.29
CA ASP A 337 21.14 6.43 5.07
C ASP A 337 22.49 5.77 5.41
N SER A 338 22.54 5.05 6.54
CA SER A 338 23.74 4.32 6.97
C SER A 338 24.12 3.19 6.01
N ILE A 339 23.15 2.44 5.49
CA ILE A 339 23.39 1.39 4.50
C ILE A 339 23.91 2.00 3.19
N ILE A 340 23.29 3.07 2.71
CA ILE A 340 23.68 3.77 1.48
C ILE A 340 25.10 4.31 1.62
N LYS A 341 25.42 4.96 2.74
CA LYS A 341 26.76 5.50 3.04
C LYS A 341 27.83 4.41 2.98
N ASN A 342 27.57 3.26 3.59
CA ASN A 342 28.56 2.21 3.79
C ASN A 342 28.58 1.13 2.69
N SER A 343 27.75 1.25 1.65
CA SER A 343 27.71 0.27 0.57
C SER A 343 28.98 0.33 -0.29
N THR A 344 29.68 -0.81 -0.42
CA THR A 344 30.94 -0.96 -1.16
C THR A 344 30.78 -1.53 -2.57
N GLY A 345 29.58 -2.00 -2.90
CA GLY A 345 29.18 -2.45 -4.23
C GLY A 345 27.84 -1.83 -4.62
N ARG A 346 27.20 -2.36 -5.67
CA ARG A 346 25.88 -1.88 -6.07
C ARG A 346 24.89 -2.19 -4.96
N LEU A 347 24.05 -1.22 -4.64
CA LEU A 347 22.99 -1.36 -3.66
C LEU A 347 21.65 -1.45 -4.39
N ILE A 348 20.89 -2.52 -4.17
CA ILE A 348 19.55 -2.68 -4.70
C ILE A 348 18.58 -2.50 -3.53
N VAL A 349 17.64 -1.57 -3.63
CA VAL A 349 16.60 -1.36 -2.63
C VAL A 349 15.26 -1.76 -3.24
N GLY A 350 14.73 -2.88 -2.78
CA GLY A 350 13.37 -3.32 -3.08
C GLY A 350 12.39 -2.62 -2.15
N THR A 351 11.47 -1.81 -2.69
CA THR A 351 10.47 -1.10 -1.89
C THR A 351 9.16 -0.87 -2.68
N PHE A 352 8.11 -0.41 -2.00
CA PHE A 352 6.87 0.00 -2.65
C PHE A 352 7.01 1.38 -3.30
N ALA A 353 6.49 1.52 -4.51
CA ALA A 353 6.51 2.78 -5.25
C ALA A 353 5.68 3.89 -4.58
N SER A 354 4.70 3.55 -3.73
CA SER A 354 3.85 4.49 -3.02
C SER A 354 4.47 5.08 -1.74
N GLN A 355 5.65 4.61 -1.31
CA GLN A 355 6.32 5.13 -0.11
C GLN A 355 7.18 6.37 -0.45
N PHE A 356 6.52 7.49 -0.74
CA PHE A 356 7.16 8.72 -1.23
C PHE A 356 8.22 9.27 -0.27
N GLU A 357 7.96 9.26 1.03
CA GLU A 357 8.90 9.73 2.05
C GLU A 357 10.20 8.92 2.01
N ARG A 358 10.07 7.59 1.98
CA ARG A 358 11.21 6.68 1.91
C ARG A 358 12.00 6.82 0.61
N LEU A 359 11.31 6.91 -0.53
CA LEU A 359 11.96 7.15 -1.81
C LEU A 359 12.74 8.47 -1.81
N THR A 360 12.12 9.54 -1.30
CA THR A 360 12.75 10.87 -1.20
C THR A 360 13.99 10.81 -0.33
N ALA A 361 13.91 10.18 0.85
CA ALA A 361 15.03 10.04 1.76
C ALA A 361 16.18 9.26 1.12
N ILE A 362 15.90 8.14 0.45
CA ILE A 362 16.94 7.35 -0.23
C ILE A 362 17.62 8.17 -1.33
N ILE A 363 16.85 8.90 -2.16
CA ILE A 363 17.42 9.71 -3.25
C ILE A 363 18.28 10.85 -2.68
N LYS A 364 17.82 11.54 -1.63
CA LYS A 364 18.60 12.58 -0.94
C LYS A 364 19.88 12.03 -0.31
N SER A 365 19.85 10.83 0.26
CA SER A 365 21.07 10.16 0.74
C SER A 365 22.02 9.85 -0.41
N CYS A 366 21.50 9.46 -1.58
CA CYS A 366 22.35 9.25 -2.77
C CYS A 366 23.02 10.56 -3.20
N GLU A 367 22.29 11.68 -3.26
CA GLU A 367 22.84 13.01 -3.55
C GLU A 367 23.95 13.40 -2.58
N LYS A 368 23.66 13.29 -1.28
CA LYS A 368 24.60 13.59 -0.18
C LYS A 368 25.91 12.83 -0.31
N TYR A 369 25.86 11.57 -0.75
CA TYR A 369 27.04 10.72 -0.89
C TYR A 369 27.55 10.60 -2.33
N GLY A 370 27.05 11.41 -3.27
CA GLY A 370 27.48 11.40 -4.67
C GLY A 370 27.26 10.07 -5.38
N LYS A 371 26.17 9.36 -5.04
CA LYS A 371 25.74 8.12 -5.69
C LYS A 371 24.67 8.41 -6.74
N LYS A 372 24.63 7.59 -7.78
CA LYS A 372 23.63 7.61 -8.86
C LYS A 372 22.50 6.65 -8.58
N VAL A 373 21.30 7.06 -8.98
CA VAL A 373 20.06 6.30 -8.80
C VAL A 373 19.60 5.73 -10.15
N VAL A 374 19.32 4.43 -10.18
CA VAL A 374 18.66 3.74 -11.29
C VAL A 374 17.27 3.35 -10.85
N LEU A 375 16.25 3.81 -11.58
CA LEU A 375 14.85 3.49 -11.29
C LEU A 375 14.41 2.26 -12.10
N GLU A 376 14.03 1.19 -11.41
CA GLU A 376 13.57 -0.05 -12.01
C GLU A 376 12.13 -0.40 -11.63
N GLY A 377 11.26 -0.32 -12.64
CA GLY A 377 9.80 -0.48 -12.48
C GLY A 377 9.04 0.68 -13.09
N ARG A 378 7.88 0.41 -13.70
CA ARG A 378 7.03 1.47 -14.26
C ARG A 378 6.41 2.32 -13.15
N SER A 379 5.87 1.68 -12.11
CA SER A 379 5.20 2.36 -11.00
C SER A 379 6.11 3.30 -10.24
N ILE A 380 7.39 2.95 -9.98
CA ILE A 380 8.31 3.85 -9.27
C ILE A 380 8.67 5.09 -10.11
N LYS A 381 8.84 4.94 -11.43
CA LYS A 381 9.08 6.07 -12.34
C LYS A 381 7.87 7.00 -12.38
N THR A 382 6.68 6.43 -12.60
CA THR A 382 5.41 7.16 -12.59
C THR A 382 5.20 7.89 -11.27
N ASN A 383 5.44 7.25 -10.12
CA ASN A 383 5.23 7.87 -8.83
C ASN A 383 6.24 8.98 -8.55
N ILE A 384 7.49 8.88 -9.00
CA ILE A 384 8.46 9.99 -8.89
C ILE A 384 8.00 11.21 -9.72
N GLU A 385 7.47 10.99 -10.93
CA GLU A 385 6.89 12.09 -11.74
C GLU A 385 5.70 12.75 -11.04
N ILE A 386 4.81 11.94 -10.44
CA ILE A 386 3.69 12.44 -9.63
C ILE A 386 4.21 13.25 -8.43
N ALA A 387 5.22 12.73 -7.72
CA ALA A 387 5.81 13.38 -6.55
C ALA A 387 6.39 14.76 -6.88
N ARG A 388 7.06 14.86 -8.04
CA ARG A 388 7.60 16.13 -8.55
C ARG A 388 6.50 17.10 -8.94
N THR A 389 5.44 16.60 -9.59
CA THR A 389 4.26 17.40 -9.96
C THR A 389 3.55 17.93 -8.71
N ALA A 390 3.43 17.09 -7.68
CA ALA A 390 2.86 17.43 -6.39
C ALA A 390 3.78 18.34 -5.54
N LYS A 391 5.03 18.55 -5.97
CA LYS A 391 6.08 19.30 -5.24
C LYS A 391 6.39 18.73 -3.84
N ILE A 392 6.19 17.43 -3.66
CA ILE A 392 6.55 16.72 -2.42
C ILE A 392 7.94 16.09 -2.49
N MET A 393 8.55 16.06 -3.68
CA MET A 393 9.88 15.52 -3.92
C MET A 393 10.70 16.50 -4.76
N GLU A 394 11.70 17.11 -4.13
CA GLU A 394 12.70 17.94 -4.77
C GLU A 394 14.03 17.18 -4.81
N VAL A 395 14.44 16.79 -6.01
CA VAL A 395 15.63 15.96 -6.30
C VAL A 395 16.27 16.44 -7.61
N ASP A 396 17.60 16.33 -7.72
CA ASP A 396 18.35 16.73 -8.92
C ASP A 396 18.23 15.66 -10.01
N ASP A 397 17.89 16.07 -11.23
CA ASP A 397 17.84 15.19 -12.41
C ASP A 397 19.17 14.50 -12.68
N LYS A 398 20.30 15.14 -12.32
CA LYS A 398 21.65 14.57 -12.46
C LYS A 398 21.87 13.37 -11.54
N THR A 399 21.04 13.17 -10.53
CA THR A 399 21.12 12.01 -9.62
C THR A 399 20.71 10.74 -10.35
N PHE A 400 19.83 10.83 -11.35
CA PHE A 400 19.31 9.67 -12.07
C PHE A 400 20.17 9.33 -13.29
N ILE A 401 20.37 8.03 -13.53
CA ILE A 401 21.00 7.49 -14.74
C ILE A 401 20.17 6.32 -15.28
N ASN A 402 20.36 5.96 -16.56
CA ASN A 402 19.73 4.76 -17.09
C ASN A 402 20.49 3.50 -16.66
N ALA A 403 19.81 2.36 -16.67
CA ALA A 403 20.42 1.08 -16.34
C ALA A 403 21.55 0.70 -17.30
N GLN A 404 21.49 1.15 -18.55
CA GLN A 404 22.52 0.92 -19.57
C GLN A 404 23.82 1.67 -19.26
N ASP A 405 23.73 2.82 -18.58
CA ASP A 405 24.85 3.73 -18.32
C ASP A 405 25.59 3.37 -17.02
N MET A 406 25.11 2.36 -16.26
CA MET A 406 25.72 1.97 -14.99
C MET A 406 27.20 1.54 -15.13
N GLY A 407 27.59 1.02 -16.28
CA GLY A 407 28.97 0.58 -16.55
C GLY A 407 29.98 1.73 -16.51
N ASP A 408 29.52 2.97 -16.67
CA ASP A 408 30.36 4.17 -16.67
C ASP A 408 30.67 4.69 -15.26
N TYR A 409 30.11 4.05 -14.22
CA TYR A 409 30.26 4.46 -12.83
C TYR A 409 30.86 3.33 -11.98
N PRO A 410 31.64 3.67 -10.93
CA PRO A 410 32.06 2.69 -9.94
C PRO A 410 30.85 2.01 -9.27
N SER A 411 30.95 0.71 -9.00
CA SER A 411 29.83 -0.07 -8.44
C SER A 411 29.30 0.46 -7.11
N ASP A 412 30.17 1.01 -6.25
CA ASP A 412 29.82 1.62 -4.97
C ASP A 412 29.07 2.94 -5.11
N ARG A 413 29.00 3.50 -6.33
CA ARG A 413 28.24 4.70 -6.67
C ARG A 413 26.87 4.40 -7.28
N ILE A 414 26.47 3.13 -7.38
CA ILE A 414 25.18 2.76 -7.96
C ILE A 414 24.18 2.32 -6.88
N VAL A 415 23.03 2.97 -6.85
CA VAL A 415 21.85 2.56 -6.09
C VAL A 415 20.69 2.30 -7.06
N ILE A 416 20.12 1.10 -7.00
CA ILE A 416 19.00 0.67 -7.85
C ILE A 416 17.75 0.62 -6.99
N LEU A 417 16.77 1.49 -7.29
CA LEU A 417 15.46 1.46 -6.64
C LEU A 417 14.53 0.60 -7.47
N SER A 418 14.11 -0.53 -6.91
CA SER A 418 13.32 -1.52 -7.62
C SER A 418 11.98 -1.76 -6.97
N THR A 419 10.93 -1.88 -7.78
CA THR A 419 9.67 -2.49 -7.36
C THR A 419 9.73 -4.01 -7.46
N GLY A 420 8.70 -4.70 -6.96
CA GLY A 420 8.63 -6.17 -6.98
C GLY A 420 8.99 -6.83 -5.66
N ALA A 421 8.95 -6.09 -4.56
CA ALA A 421 9.35 -6.61 -3.25
C ALA A 421 8.30 -7.59 -2.66
N GLN A 422 7.11 -7.69 -3.26
CA GLN A 422 6.10 -8.70 -2.93
C GLN A 422 6.25 -9.99 -3.74
N GLY A 423 7.29 -10.09 -4.58
CA GLY A 423 7.54 -11.28 -5.39
C GLY A 423 6.67 -11.39 -6.64
N GLU A 424 6.12 -10.27 -7.12
CA GLU A 424 5.33 -10.21 -8.33
C GLU A 424 6.16 -10.70 -9.54
N GLU A 425 5.65 -11.69 -10.26
CA GLU A 425 6.40 -12.43 -11.29
C GLU A 425 7.05 -11.52 -12.35
N PHE A 426 6.31 -10.51 -12.80
CA PHE A 426 6.74 -9.60 -13.87
C PHE A 426 7.45 -8.34 -13.37
N ALA A 427 7.59 -8.16 -12.05
CA ALA A 427 8.23 -6.98 -11.49
C ALA A 427 9.75 -7.03 -11.64
N ALA A 428 10.39 -5.86 -11.51
CA ALA A 428 11.82 -5.71 -11.79
C ALA A 428 12.68 -6.63 -10.90
N LEU A 429 12.38 -6.70 -9.60
CA LEU A 429 13.15 -7.49 -8.65
C LEU A 429 13.13 -8.99 -8.95
N MET A 430 11.95 -9.55 -9.30
CA MET A 430 11.84 -10.97 -9.66
C MET A 430 12.58 -11.28 -10.98
N ARG A 431 12.49 -10.38 -11.97
CA ARG A 431 13.26 -10.52 -13.22
C ARG A 431 14.77 -10.47 -12.97
N MET A 432 15.24 -9.63 -12.05
CA MET A 432 16.65 -9.62 -11.65
C MET A 432 17.04 -10.91 -10.93
N ALA A 433 16.20 -11.42 -10.02
CA ALA A 433 16.44 -12.66 -9.30
C ALA A 433 16.46 -13.91 -10.20
N THR A 434 15.82 -13.86 -11.36
CA THR A 434 15.70 -14.96 -12.33
C THR A 434 16.50 -14.78 -13.61
N ASP A 435 17.43 -13.80 -13.66
CA ASP A 435 18.24 -13.43 -14.84
C ASP A 435 17.44 -13.05 -16.10
N LYS A 436 16.19 -12.65 -15.94
CA LYS A 436 15.30 -12.22 -17.03
C LYS A 436 15.29 -10.70 -17.21
N HIS A 437 16.01 -9.95 -16.37
CA HIS A 437 16.10 -8.51 -16.50
C HIS A 437 17.05 -8.12 -17.64
N LYS A 438 16.64 -7.17 -18.49
CA LYS A 438 17.36 -6.87 -19.74
C LYS A 438 18.78 -6.33 -19.52
N SER A 439 18.97 -5.53 -18.47
CA SER A 439 20.20 -4.75 -18.27
C SER A 439 20.89 -5.02 -16.93
N ILE A 440 20.28 -5.81 -16.04
CA ILE A 440 20.78 -5.97 -14.65
C ILE A 440 20.82 -7.46 -14.31
N THR A 441 22.04 -7.96 -14.10
CA THR A 441 22.27 -9.30 -13.55
C THR A 441 22.82 -9.15 -12.14
N LEU A 442 22.22 -9.86 -11.18
CA LEU A 442 22.69 -9.87 -9.80
C LEU A 442 24.00 -10.66 -9.68
N THR A 443 24.90 -10.18 -8.84
CA THR A 443 26.22 -10.79 -8.57
C THR A 443 26.49 -10.83 -7.07
N GLU A 444 27.47 -11.63 -6.66
CA GLU A 444 27.87 -11.78 -5.25
C GLU A 444 28.40 -10.47 -4.63
N ARG A 445 28.75 -9.48 -5.46
CA ARG A 445 29.20 -8.15 -5.03
C ARG A 445 28.06 -7.19 -4.71
N ASP A 446 26.82 -7.58 -5.01
CA ASP A 446 25.65 -6.75 -4.78
C ASP A 446 25.15 -6.89 -3.35
N THR A 447 24.57 -5.82 -2.83
CA THR A 447 23.78 -5.84 -1.60
C THR A 447 22.34 -5.50 -1.93
N LEU A 448 21.41 -6.33 -1.45
CA LEU A 448 19.99 -6.16 -1.67
C LEU A 448 19.28 -5.89 -0.34
N VAL A 449 18.58 -4.77 -0.25
CA VAL A 449 17.76 -4.36 0.89
C VAL A 449 16.30 -4.56 0.52
N LEU A 450 15.60 -5.43 1.26
CA LEU A 450 14.14 -5.57 1.17
C LEU A 450 13.48 -4.63 2.18
N SER A 451 13.16 -3.42 1.73
CA SER A 451 12.52 -2.34 2.51
C SER A 451 10.99 -2.37 2.34
N SER A 452 10.42 -3.54 2.60
CA SER A 452 8.98 -3.80 2.62
C SER A 452 8.65 -4.98 3.55
N SER A 453 7.53 -4.92 4.24
CA SER A 453 6.89 -6.08 4.87
C SER A 453 6.26 -6.99 3.81
N VAL A 454 5.83 -8.17 4.23
CA VAL A 454 5.02 -9.07 3.42
C VAL A 454 3.56 -8.66 3.62
N ILE A 455 2.86 -8.34 2.54
CA ILE A 455 1.41 -8.18 2.57
C ILE A 455 0.79 -9.57 2.79
N PRO A 456 -0.15 -9.74 3.74
CA PRO A 456 -0.83 -11.02 3.95
C PRO A 456 -1.38 -11.60 2.63
N GLY A 457 -1.09 -12.88 2.38
CA GLY A 457 -1.43 -13.60 1.15
C GLY A 457 -0.32 -13.63 0.09
N ASN A 458 0.75 -12.85 0.26
CA ASN A 458 1.92 -12.84 -0.65
C ASN A 458 3.13 -13.62 -0.09
N GLU A 459 2.98 -14.35 1.01
CA GLU A 459 4.07 -15.05 1.70
C GLU A 459 4.85 -15.98 0.77
N ILE A 460 4.12 -16.77 -0.04
CA ILE A 460 4.69 -17.72 -0.97
C ILE A 460 5.48 -17.00 -2.07
N ALA A 461 4.93 -15.93 -2.64
CA ALA A 461 5.57 -15.15 -3.70
C ALA A 461 6.85 -14.48 -3.21
N VAL A 462 6.81 -13.86 -2.03
CA VAL A 462 7.99 -13.27 -1.38
C VAL A 462 9.03 -14.33 -1.04
N GLN A 463 8.61 -15.52 -0.58
CA GLN A 463 9.54 -16.61 -0.30
C GLN A 463 10.24 -17.08 -1.58
N LYS A 464 9.51 -17.28 -2.69
CA LYS A 464 10.10 -17.63 -3.99
C LYS A 464 11.11 -16.57 -4.46
N LEU A 465 10.79 -15.30 -4.29
CA LEU A 465 11.70 -14.19 -4.59
C LEU A 465 13.00 -14.31 -3.79
N LYS A 466 12.88 -14.46 -2.46
CA LYS A 466 14.03 -14.61 -1.57
C LYS A 466 14.89 -15.81 -1.95
N ASP A 467 14.28 -16.97 -2.21
CA ASP A 467 15.02 -18.17 -2.62
C ASP A 467 15.82 -17.93 -3.90
N ASN A 468 15.24 -17.27 -4.89
CA ASN A 468 15.93 -16.93 -6.14
C ASN A 468 17.09 -15.94 -5.91
N ILE A 469 16.91 -14.95 -5.03
CA ILE A 469 17.99 -14.02 -4.66
C ILE A 469 19.10 -14.76 -3.91
N TYR A 470 18.77 -15.63 -2.95
CA TYR A 470 19.78 -16.36 -2.17
C TYR A 470 20.61 -17.32 -3.03
N ARG A 471 20.01 -17.93 -4.07
CA ARG A 471 20.74 -18.75 -5.06
C ARG A 471 21.80 -17.97 -5.84
N LYS A 472 21.77 -16.63 -5.81
CA LYS A 472 22.76 -15.74 -6.45
C LYS A 472 23.91 -15.35 -5.54
N ASN A 473 23.95 -15.86 -4.29
CA ASN A 473 24.93 -15.47 -3.27
C ASN A 473 25.01 -13.95 -3.04
N VAL A 474 23.90 -13.24 -3.27
CA VAL A 474 23.78 -11.79 -3.01
C VAL A 474 23.66 -11.56 -1.50
N ARG A 475 24.28 -10.50 -1.00
CA ARG A 475 24.10 -10.11 0.40
C ARG A 475 22.71 -9.50 0.60
N VAL A 476 21.84 -10.15 1.38
CA VAL A 476 20.47 -9.68 1.63
C VAL A 476 20.32 -9.09 3.02
N ILE A 477 19.80 -7.86 3.10
CA ILE A 477 19.36 -7.18 4.33
C ILE A 477 17.82 -7.14 4.29
N ASN A 478 17.15 -7.59 5.34
CA ASN A 478 15.70 -7.61 5.40
C ASN A 478 15.16 -7.03 6.72
N TYR A 479 13.86 -6.74 6.76
CA TYR A 479 13.19 -6.14 7.91
C TYR A 479 13.26 -6.97 9.20
N LYS A 480 13.52 -8.28 9.13
CA LYS A 480 13.67 -9.14 10.31
C LYS A 480 15.05 -9.01 10.95
N THR A 481 16.05 -8.60 10.17
CA THR A 481 17.45 -8.50 10.62
C THR A 481 17.87 -7.08 10.98
N THR A 482 17.18 -6.07 10.43
CA THR A 482 17.55 -4.66 10.56
C THR A 482 16.32 -3.79 10.37
N ALA A 483 16.23 -2.65 11.06
CA ALA A 483 15.14 -1.67 10.94
C ALA A 483 15.15 -0.96 9.57
N VAL A 484 14.84 -1.69 8.49
CA VAL A 484 14.78 -1.18 7.10
C VAL A 484 13.35 -1.03 6.59
N HIS A 485 12.35 -1.24 7.44
CA HIS A 485 10.94 -1.09 7.10
C HIS A 485 10.14 -0.73 8.34
N SER A 486 9.17 0.18 8.15
CA SER A 486 8.07 0.43 9.07
C SER A 486 6.76 0.24 8.32
N SER A 487 5.78 -0.30 9.02
CA SER A 487 4.43 -0.51 8.52
C SER A 487 3.73 0.83 8.31
N GLY A 488 2.87 0.91 7.29
CA GLY A 488 1.91 2.01 7.15
C GLY A 488 0.73 1.91 8.12
N HIS A 489 0.45 0.71 8.61
CA HIS A 489 -0.65 0.41 9.52
C HIS A 489 -0.16 0.28 10.96
N GLY A 490 -0.87 0.91 11.88
CA GLY A 490 -0.59 0.95 13.30
C GLY A 490 -0.88 -0.38 13.98
N ASN A 491 -0.04 -0.72 14.95
CA ASN A 491 -0.20 -1.88 15.82
C ASN A 491 -1.29 -1.59 16.89
N ALA A 492 -1.64 -2.61 17.67
CA ALA A 492 -2.72 -2.54 18.67
C ALA A 492 -2.59 -1.36 19.66
N GLY A 493 -1.37 -0.94 20.01
CA GLY A 493 -1.13 0.22 20.88
C GLY A 493 -1.59 1.54 20.26
N GLU A 494 -1.30 1.75 18.98
CA GLU A 494 -1.72 2.93 18.21
C GLU A 494 -3.24 2.94 18.04
N LEU A 495 -3.82 1.80 17.66
CA LEU A 495 -5.28 1.66 17.48
C LEU A 495 -6.03 1.88 18.81
N THR A 496 -5.48 1.39 19.92
CA THR A 496 -6.05 1.62 21.26
C THR A 496 -5.99 3.10 21.63
N TRP A 497 -4.86 3.75 21.35
CA TRP A 497 -4.69 5.18 21.60
C TRP A 497 -5.69 6.03 20.79
N VAL A 498 -5.87 5.72 19.50
CA VAL A 498 -6.85 6.38 18.64
C VAL A 498 -8.26 6.20 19.19
N ARG A 499 -8.67 4.97 19.51
CA ARG A 499 -9.98 4.68 20.09
C ARG A 499 -10.22 5.46 21.38
N GLN A 500 -9.25 5.50 22.28
CA GLN A 500 -9.34 6.22 23.55
C GLN A 500 -9.45 7.74 23.37
N THR A 501 -8.80 8.27 22.33
CA THR A 501 -8.81 9.71 22.02
C THR A 501 -10.11 10.12 21.34
N VAL A 502 -10.58 9.34 20.36
CA VAL A 502 -11.82 9.60 19.62
C VAL A 502 -13.07 9.45 20.48
N LYS A 503 -13.07 8.51 21.45
CA LYS A 503 -14.23 8.25 22.35
C LYS A 503 -15.55 8.01 21.58
N PRO A 504 -15.58 7.04 20.65
CA PRO A 504 -16.78 6.70 19.89
C PRO A 504 -17.84 5.98 20.72
#